data_AF-A0A9J6ER29-F1
#
_entry.id   AF-A0A9J6ER29-F1
#
_cell.length_a   1.000
_cell.length_b   1.000
_cell.length_c   1.000
_cell.angle_alpha   90.00
_cell.angle_beta   90.00
_cell.angle_gamma   90.00
#
_symmetry.space_group_name_H-M   'P 1'
#
loop_
_entity.id
_entity.type
_entity.pdbx_description
1 polymer ?
#
loop_
_entity_poly.entity_id
_entity_poly.type
_entity_poly.pdbx_seq_one_letter_code
_entity_poly.pdbx_strand_id
1 'polypeptide(L)'
;MKSHKNVPRVLADVLPQLFRKFPDVTFLLTSEFVEFLSHTSSYDAGPDFFANLVWAIGEFASPNESSLCSPKAVGDFFEVLELLAFELLSSQGLLSERRTRLLCIVITSLSKVTAR
;
A
#
# COMPACT_ATOMS: atom_id res chain seq x y z
N MET A 1 16.66 -2.05 -27.62
CA MET A 1 15.50 -1.93 -26.70
C MET A 1 16.04 -1.70 -25.28
N LYS A 2 15.97 -0.47 -24.75
CA LYS A 2 16.46 -0.15 -23.41
C LYS A 2 15.51 -0.76 -22.38
N SER A 3 16.04 -1.67 -21.55
CA SER A 3 15.27 -2.41 -20.56
C SER A 3 14.73 -1.46 -19.48
N HIS A 4 13.39 -1.33 -19.37
CA HIS A 4 12.67 -0.56 -18.35
C HIS A 4 12.78 -1.14 -16.92
N LYS A 5 13.94 -1.71 -16.55
CA LYS A 5 14.16 -2.41 -15.27
C LYS A 5 14.23 -1.50 -14.03
N ASN A 6 14.21 -0.17 -14.22
CA ASN A 6 14.33 0.79 -13.11
C ASN A 6 13.03 1.57 -12.81
N VAL A 7 11.96 1.35 -13.57
CA VAL A 7 10.70 2.10 -13.39
C VAL A 7 10.10 1.89 -11.98
N PRO A 8 10.01 0.66 -11.43
CA PRO A 8 9.46 0.45 -10.09
C PRO A 8 10.28 1.12 -8.99
N ARG A 9 11.61 1.15 -9.13
CA ARG A 9 12.52 1.73 -8.14
C ARG A 9 12.43 3.26 -8.12
N VAL A 10 12.45 3.89 -9.30
CA VAL A 10 12.30 5.35 -9.42
C VAL A 10 10.92 5.78 -8.94
N LEU A 11 9.87 5.00 -9.27
CA LEU A 11 8.53 5.26 -8.77
C LEU A 11 8.46 5.13 -7.25
N ALA A 12 9.12 4.12 -6.66
CA ALA A 12 9.15 3.94 -5.20
C ALA A 12 9.73 5.17 -4.47
N ASP A 13 10.80 5.78 -4.99
CA ASP A 13 11.42 6.98 -4.37
C ASP A 13 10.55 8.24 -4.47
N VAL A 14 9.71 8.32 -5.50
CA VAL A 14 8.85 9.49 -5.78
C VAL A 14 7.45 9.32 -5.19
N LEU A 15 6.97 8.09 -4.97
CA LEU A 15 5.60 7.80 -4.56
C LEU A 15 5.17 8.55 -3.28
N PRO A 16 5.96 8.55 -2.18
CA PRO A 16 5.58 9.29 -0.98
C PRO A 16 5.48 10.81 -1.20
N GLN A 17 6.33 11.34 -2.08
CA GLN A 17 6.32 12.77 -2.42
C GLN A 17 5.11 13.13 -3.29
N LEU A 18 4.72 12.22 -4.19
CA LEU A 18 3.53 12.37 -5.03
C LEU A 18 2.27 12.44 -4.18
N PHE A 19 2.07 11.47 -3.28
CA PHE A 19 0.92 11.45 -2.39
C PHE A 19 0.87 12.67 -1.47
N ARG A 20 2.02 13.09 -0.92
CA ARG A 20 2.08 14.31 -0.10
C ARG A 20 1.68 15.56 -0.87
N LYS A 21 2.01 15.64 -2.17
CA LYS A 21 1.66 16.77 -3.02
C LYS A 21 0.22 16.72 -3.52
N PHE A 22 -0.32 15.52 -3.69
CA PHE A 22 -1.66 15.26 -4.23
C PHE A 22 -2.35 14.15 -3.42
N PRO A 23 -2.77 14.42 -2.17
CA PRO A 23 -3.35 13.40 -1.28
C PRO A 23 -4.65 12.80 -1.83
N ASP A 24 -5.38 13.57 -2.63
CA ASP A 24 -6.58 13.16 -3.36
C ASP A 24 -6.37 11.91 -4.23
N VAL A 25 -5.14 11.67 -4.71
CA VAL A 25 -4.79 10.48 -5.51
C VAL A 25 -5.10 9.19 -4.75
N THR A 26 -4.98 9.21 -3.42
CA THR A 26 -5.34 8.08 -2.54
C THR A 26 -6.77 7.65 -2.78
N PHE A 27 -7.70 8.59 -2.93
CA PHE A 27 -9.12 8.30 -3.08
C PHE A 27 -9.55 8.18 -4.54
N LEU A 28 -8.94 8.95 -5.45
CA LEU A 28 -9.23 8.92 -6.88
C LEU A 28 -8.86 7.57 -7.53
N LEU A 29 -7.83 6.89 -7.02
CA LEU A 29 -7.34 5.62 -7.56
C LEU A 29 -7.62 4.43 -6.62
N THR A 30 -8.65 4.54 -5.77
CA THR A 30 -8.98 3.51 -4.76
C THR A 30 -9.09 2.12 -5.39
N SER A 31 -9.87 1.98 -6.47
CA SER A 31 -10.07 0.70 -7.14
C SER A 31 -8.79 0.08 -7.66
N GLU A 32 -7.94 0.87 -8.30
CA GLU A 32 -6.70 0.45 -8.92
C GLU A 32 -5.68 0.04 -7.85
N PHE A 33 -5.63 0.78 -6.73
CA PHE A 33 -4.77 0.43 -5.61
C PHE A 33 -5.23 -0.83 -4.90
N VAL A 34 -6.54 -0.98 -4.66
CA VAL A 34 -7.10 -2.19 -4.07
C VAL A 34 -6.79 -3.40 -4.95
N GLU A 35 -7.09 -3.33 -6.26
CA GLU A 35 -6.79 -4.40 -7.20
C GLU A 35 -5.30 -4.77 -7.22
N PHE A 36 -4.41 -3.76 -7.24
CA PHE A 36 -2.97 -3.98 -7.23
C PHE A 36 -2.50 -4.68 -5.94
N LEU A 37 -3.04 -4.27 -4.78
CA LEU A 37 -2.68 -4.81 -3.47
C LEU A 37 -3.29 -6.18 -3.18
N SER A 38 -4.39 -6.55 -3.84
CA SER A 38 -5.01 -7.88 -3.71
C SER A 38 -4.14 -9.02 -4.24
N HIS A 39 -3.05 -8.72 -4.98
CA HIS A 39 -2.20 -9.72 -5.59
C HIS A 39 -0.80 -9.70 -4.95
N THR A 40 -0.47 -10.69 -4.14
CA THR A 40 0.87 -10.83 -3.55
C THR A 40 1.98 -11.03 -4.58
N SER A 41 1.65 -11.48 -5.80
CA SER A 41 2.58 -11.49 -6.94
C SER A 41 3.07 -10.10 -7.35
N SER A 42 2.28 -9.05 -7.10
CA SER A 42 2.69 -7.64 -7.30
C SER A 42 3.85 -7.25 -6.39
N TYR A 43 3.87 -7.78 -5.16
CA TYR A 43 4.98 -7.57 -4.24
C TYR A 43 6.27 -8.23 -4.75
N ASP A 44 6.21 -9.45 -5.29
CA ASP A 44 7.40 -10.12 -5.81
C ASP A 44 7.97 -9.39 -7.05
N ALA A 45 7.12 -8.74 -7.86
CA ALA A 45 7.53 -7.96 -9.03
C ALA A 45 8.14 -6.58 -8.69
N GLY A 46 7.68 -5.95 -7.62
CA GLY A 46 8.06 -4.58 -7.25
C GLY A 46 7.97 -4.30 -5.75
N PRO A 47 8.78 -4.98 -4.91
CA PRO A 47 8.56 -5.03 -3.47
C PRO A 47 8.68 -3.68 -2.75
N ASP A 48 9.61 -2.82 -3.18
CA ASP A 48 9.80 -1.50 -2.56
C ASP A 48 8.67 -0.53 -2.97
N PHE A 49 8.20 -0.62 -4.22
CA PHE A 49 7.03 0.13 -4.69
C PHE A 49 5.77 -0.30 -3.93
N PHE A 50 5.55 -1.61 -3.82
CA PHE A 50 4.41 -2.19 -3.11
C PHE A 50 4.41 -1.76 -1.65
N ALA A 51 5.54 -1.89 -0.94
CA ALA A 51 5.66 -1.47 0.45
C ALA A 51 5.43 0.05 0.63
N ASN A 52 5.94 0.87 -0.28
CA ASN A 52 5.72 2.32 -0.23
C ASN A 52 4.27 2.71 -0.51
N LEU A 53 3.57 1.98 -1.39
CA LEU A 53 2.14 2.21 -1.64
C LEU A 53 1.30 1.88 -0.42
N VAL A 54 1.54 0.72 0.21
CA VAL A 54 0.89 0.34 1.48
C VAL A 54 1.09 1.42 2.53
N TRP A 55 2.35 1.87 2.72
CA TRP A 55 2.66 2.94 3.66
C TRP A 55 1.93 4.25 3.31
N ALA A 56 1.88 4.63 2.03
CA ALA A 56 1.24 5.85 1.58
C ALA A 56 -0.28 5.81 1.84
N ILE A 57 -0.95 4.70 1.54
CA ILE A 57 -2.37 4.51 1.89
C ILE A 57 -2.57 4.68 3.39
N GLY A 58 -1.75 4.03 4.21
CA GLY A 58 -1.82 4.18 5.66
C GLY A 58 -1.62 5.62 6.15
N GLU A 59 -0.82 6.44 5.45
CA GLU A 59 -0.59 7.82 5.83
C GLU A 59 -1.70 8.78 5.35
N PHE A 60 -2.21 8.57 4.14
CA PHE A 60 -3.05 9.54 3.43
C PHE A 60 -4.54 9.17 3.34
N ALA A 61 -4.93 7.95 3.68
CA ALA A 61 -6.34 7.55 3.75
C ALA A 61 -7.01 8.08 5.04
N SER A 62 -7.05 9.40 5.19
CA SER A 62 -7.66 10.10 6.33
C SER A 62 -8.51 11.29 5.85
N PRO A 63 -9.62 11.60 6.53
CA PRO A 63 -10.42 12.79 6.24
C PRO A 63 -9.64 14.10 6.43
N ASN A 64 -8.55 14.09 7.19
CA ASN A 64 -7.69 15.27 7.39
C ASN A 64 -6.81 15.58 6.17
N GLU A 65 -6.58 14.60 5.29
CA GLU A 65 -5.66 14.72 4.16
C GLU A 65 -6.38 15.06 2.85
N SER A 66 -7.66 14.69 2.71
CA SER A 66 -8.46 14.97 1.52
C SER A 66 -9.95 15.03 1.83
N SER A 67 -10.65 16.00 1.22
CA SER A 67 -12.12 16.06 1.25
C SER A 67 -12.81 14.96 0.43
N LEU A 68 -12.05 14.23 -0.40
CA LEU A 68 -12.55 13.06 -1.15
C LEU A 68 -12.58 11.78 -0.30
N CYS A 69 -12.11 11.86 0.95
CA CYS A 69 -12.19 10.75 1.88
C CYS A 69 -13.64 10.26 2.00
N SER A 70 -13.84 8.97 1.75
CA SER A 70 -15.14 8.33 1.88
C SER A 70 -15.03 7.09 2.76
N PRO A 71 -16.03 6.81 3.61
CA PRO A 71 -16.05 5.59 4.43
C PRO A 71 -15.91 4.32 3.58
N LYS A 72 -16.45 4.33 2.37
CA LYS A 72 -16.31 3.21 1.42
C LYS A 72 -14.86 2.97 1.05
N ALA A 73 -14.14 4.00 0.58
CA ALA A 73 -12.74 3.84 0.19
C ALA A 73 -11.84 3.44 1.37
N VAL A 74 -12.10 4.00 2.56
CA VAL A 74 -11.41 3.60 3.80
C VAL A 74 -11.67 2.13 4.13
N GLY A 75 -12.91 1.66 3.99
CA GLY A 75 -13.29 0.25 4.13
C GLY A 75 -12.56 -0.64 3.12
N ASP A 76 -12.58 -0.28 1.84
CA ASP A 76 -11.90 -1.04 0.77
C ASP A 76 -10.39 -1.16 1.06
N PHE A 77 -9.74 -0.08 1.53
CA PHE A 77 -8.35 -0.13 1.96
C PHE A 77 -8.12 -0.97 3.21
N PHE A 78 -9.01 -0.91 4.19
CA PHE A 78 -8.91 -1.75 5.37
C PHE A 78 -8.98 -3.24 5.01
N GLU A 79 -9.98 -3.63 4.21
CA GLU A 79 -10.20 -5.01 3.79
C GLU A 79 -8.99 -5.59 3.02
N VAL A 80 -8.45 -4.85 2.04
CA VAL A 80 -7.31 -5.34 1.26
C VAL A 80 -6.03 -5.43 2.10
N LEU A 81 -5.82 -4.52 3.04
CA LEU A 81 -4.66 -4.55 3.93
C LEU A 81 -4.79 -5.68 4.97
N GLU A 82 -6.00 -5.95 5.47
CA GLU A 82 -6.26 -7.06 6.39
C GLU A 82 -6.02 -8.39 5.69
N LEU A 83 -6.54 -8.55 4.47
CA LEU A 83 -6.30 -9.74 3.65
C LEU A 83 -4.80 -9.96 3.41
N LEU A 84 -4.06 -8.90 3.07
CA LEU A 84 -2.61 -8.99 2.87
C LEU A 84 -1.87 -9.38 4.16
N ALA A 85 -2.27 -8.85 5.32
CA ALA A 85 -1.71 -9.25 6.61
C ALA A 85 -1.98 -10.74 6.89
N PHE A 86 -3.20 -11.20 6.62
CA PHE A 86 -3.59 -12.59 6.77
C PHE A 86 -2.76 -13.51 5.86
N GLU A 87 -2.58 -13.17 4.58
CA GLU A 87 -1.77 -13.96 3.65
C GLU A 87 -0.30 -14.06 4.07
N LEU A 88 0.28 -12.95 4.52
CA LEU A 88 1.65 -12.91 5.04
C LEU A 88 1.79 -13.79 6.29
N LEU A 89 0.86 -13.70 7.23
CA LEU A 89 0.87 -14.52 8.45
C LEU A 89 0.59 -16.00 8.19
N SER A 90 -0.22 -16.31 7.18
CA SER A 90 -0.61 -17.68 6.83
C SER A 90 0.47 -18.45 6.06
N SER A 91 1.58 -17.79 5.70
CA SER A 91 2.67 -18.46 5.00
C SER A 91 3.30 -19.54 5.90
N GLN A 92 3.37 -20.76 5.40
CA GLN A 92 3.96 -21.89 6.12
C GLN A 92 5.49 -21.70 6.21
N GLY A 93 6.00 -21.51 7.43
CA GLY A 93 7.44 -21.35 7.71
C GLY A 93 7.82 -19.96 8.23
N LEU A 94 9.12 -19.75 8.45
CA LEU A 94 9.62 -18.45 8.92
C LEU A 94 9.56 -17.43 7.78
N LEU A 95 9.00 -16.27 8.08
CA LEU A 95 9.04 -15.13 7.17
C LEU A 95 10.48 -14.69 6.92
N SER A 96 10.81 -14.48 5.64
CA SER A 96 12.03 -13.73 5.29
C SER A 96 11.98 -12.33 5.93
N GLU A 97 13.14 -11.77 6.25
CA GLU A 97 13.26 -10.40 6.81
C GLU A 97 12.44 -9.37 6.01
N ARG A 98 12.47 -9.48 4.69
CA ARG A 98 11.73 -8.59 3.79
C ARG A 98 10.21 -8.68 3.97
N ARG A 99 9.69 -9.91 4.07
CA ARG A 99 8.25 -10.14 4.30
C ARG A 99 7.83 -9.74 5.71
N THR A 100 8.68 -9.94 6.72
CA THR A 100 8.46 -9.43 8.08
C THR A 100 8.35 -7.90 8.07
N ARG A 101 9.24 -7.21 7.35
CA ARG A 101 9.17 -5.75 7.18
C ARG A 101 7.87 -5.31 6.51
N LEU A 102 7.46 -5.99 5.43
CA LEU A 102 6.19 -5.69 4.77
C LEU A 102 5.02 -5.89 5.75
N LEU A 103 4.98 -7.00 6.48
CA LEU A 103 3.94 -7.26 7.48
C LEU A 103 3.86 -6.13 8.53
N CYS A 104 5.00 -5.65 9.04
CA CYS A 104 5.02 -4.50 9.95
C CYS A 104 4.43 -3.24 9.31
N ILE A 105 4.74 -2.97 8.04
CA ILE A 105 4.20 -1.82 7.30
C ILE A 105 2.68 -1.96 7.12
N VAL A 106 2.18 -3.16 6.79
CA VAL A 106 0.75 -3.45 6.64
C VAL A 106 0.02 -3.25 7.97
N ILE A 107 0.49 -3.86 9.05
CA ILE A 107 -0.12 -3.72 10.40
C ILE A 107 -0.14 -2.25 10.86
N THR A 108 0.96 -1.53 10.62
CA THR A 108 1.04 -0.11 10.95
C THR A 108 0.03 0.70 10.12
N SER A 109 -0.13 0.37 8.84
CA SER A 109 -1.05 1.06 7.93
C SER A 109 -2.51 0.78 8.32
N LEU A 110 -2.86 -0.47 8.62
CA LEU A 110 -4.17 -0.84 9.18
C LEU A 110 -4.53 -0.03 10.43
N SER A 111 -3.56 0.13 11.33
CA SER A 111 -3.76 0.89 12.57
C SER A 111 -4.04 2.38 12.29
N LYS A 112 -3.45 2.94 11.23
CA LYS A 112 -3.67 4.35 10.86
C LYS A 112 -5.02 4.57 10.18
N VAL A 113 -5.40 3.68 9.26
CA VAL A 113 -6.66 3.75 8.52
C VAL A 113 -7.87 3.65 9.46
N THR A 114 -7.75 2.93 10.57
CA THR A 114 -8.83 2.77 11.56
C THR A 114 -8.87 3.86 12.64
N ALA A 115 -7.75 4.53 12.92
CA ALA A 115 -7.63 5.43 14.06
C ALA A 115 -7.80 6.93 13.73
N ARG A 116 -7.88 7.30 12.45
CA ARG A 116 -7.86 8.69 11.97
C ARG A 116 -9.10 9.04 11.16
#